data_AF-D0ND39-F1
#
_entry.id   AF-D0ND39-F1
#
_cell.length_a   1.000
_cell.length_b   1.000
_cell.length_c   1.000
_cell.angle_alpha   90.00
_cell.angle_beta   90.00
_cell.angle_gamma   90.00
#
_symmetry.space_group_name_H-M   'P 1'
#
loop_
_entity.id
_entity.type
_entity.pdbx_description
1 polymer ?
#
loop_
_entity_poly.entity_id
_entity_poly.type
_entity_poly.pdbx_seq_one_letter_code
_entity_poly.pdbx_strand_id
1 'polypeptide(L)'
;MILNLSVLQLFFLPPVLLLVSGLALFNFQNVFRFLTMNLKSYMTIPAVQAFKPYADKLRYGLEQVLGKASSFKFNVSHVLMMAVVIVLIAIYDAIQRNNQLQEQQLKLRQKSKRA
;
A
#
# COMPACT_ATOMS: atom_id res chain seq x y z
N MET A 1 3.40 24.08 6.04
CA MET A 1 2.34 24.03 5.00
C MET A 1 2.31 22.60 4.49
N ILE A 2 1.49 21.72 5.10
CA ILE A 2 1.65 20.26 4.97
C ILE A 2 1.18 19.75 3.60
N LEU A 3 0.35 20.52 2.89
CA LEU A 3 -0.11 20.19 1.54
C LEU A 3 -0.12 21.47 0.71
N ASN A 4 0.91 21.69 -0.11
CA ASN A 4 0.93 22.75 -1.12
C ASN A 4 0.09 22.32 -2.32
N LEU A 5 -1.21 22.11 -2.10
CA LEU A 5 -2.13 21.63 -3.13
C LEU A 5 -2.73 22.81 -3.89
N SER A 6 -2.76 22.72 -5.21
CA SER A 6 -3.54 23.65 -6.03
C SER A 6 -5.04 23.41 -5.83
N VAL A 7 -5.88 24.41 -6.10
CA VAL A 7 -7.35 24.29 -6.04
C VAL A 7 -7.86 23.12 -6.88
N LEU A 8 -7.24 22.90 -8.05
CA LEU A 8 -7.56 21.80 -8.94
C LEU A 8 -7.22 20.45 -8.30
N GLN A 9 -6.06 20.34 -7.66
CA GLN A 9 -5.70 19.13 -6.92
C GLN A 9 -6.65 18.87 -5.74
N LEU A 10 -7.07 19.91 -5.00
CA LEU A 10 -8.02 19.74 -3.90
C LEU A 10 -9.36 19.15 -4.37
N PHE A 11 -9.85 19.56 -5.53
CA PHE A 11 -11.11 19.06 -6.09
C PHE A 11 -11.00 17.64 -6.63
N PHE A 12 -9.90 17.30 -7.31
CA PHE A 12 -9.71 15.98 -7.92
C PHE A 12 -9.09 14.94 -6.99
N LEU A 13 -8.44 15.35 -5.89
CA LEU A 13 -7.80 14.42 -4.96
C LEU A 13 -8.79 13.40 -4.37
N PRO A 14 -9.98 13.77 -3.86
CA PRO A 14 -10.93 12.78 -3.34
C PRO A 14 -11.37 11.73 -4.38
N PRO A 15 -11.85 12.06 -5.59
CA PRO A 15 -12.25 11.04 -6.56
C PRO A 15 -11.06 10.20 -7.06
N VAL A 16 -9.87 10.81 -7.25
CA VAL A 16 -8.67 10.05 -7.62
C VAL A 16 -8.27 9.07 -6.51
N LEU A 17 -8.34 9.50 -5.25
CA LEU A 17 -8.05 8.65 -4.10
C LEU A 17 -8.98 7.43 -4.08
N LEU A 18 -10.29 7.63 -4.29
CA LEU A 18 -11.26 6.53 -4.35
C LEU A 18 -10.97 5.55 -5.50
N LEU A 19 -10.60 6.06 -6.68
CA LEU A 19 -10.22 5.22 -7.82
C LEU A 19 -8.97 4.39 -7.51
N VAL A 20 -7.93 5.02 -6.96
CA VAL A 20 -6.69 4.33 -6.57
C VAL A 20 -6.97 3.28 -5.48
N SER A 21 -7.80 3.59 -4.49
CA SER A 21 -8.23 2.64 -3.46
C SER A 21 -8.99 1.46 -4.04
N GLY A 22 -9.92 1.70 -4.96
CA GLY A 22 -10.66 0.65 -5.66
C GLY A 22 -9.73 -0.27 -6.46
N LEU A 23 -8.78 0.32 -7.19
CA LEU A 23 -7.76 -0.44 -7.93
C LEU A 23 -6.86 -1.25 -7.01
N ALA A 24 -6.44 -0.68 -5.88
CA ALA A 24 -5.61 -1.38 -4.90
C ALA A 24 -6.33 -2.61 -4.33
N LEU A 25 -7.61 -2.45 -3.95
CA LEU A 25 -8.43 -3.54 -3.44
C LEU A 25 -8.72 -4.61 -4.52
N PHE A 26 -8.96 -4.19 -5.75
CA PHE A 26 -9.16 -5.11 -6.87
C PHE A 26 -7.90 -5.96 -7.13
N ASN A 27 -6.73 -5.32 -7.17
CA ASN A 27 -5.46 -6.03 -7.32
C ASN A 27 -5.19 -6.97 -6.14
N PHE A 28 -5.45 -6.51 -4.90
CA PHE A 28 -5.34 -7.35 -3.72
C PHE A 28 -6.23 -8.59 -3.81
N GLN A 29 -7.49 -8.43 -4.20
CA GLN A 29 -8.44 -9.55 -4.38
C GLN A 29 -7.93 -10.53 -5.44
N ASN A 30 -7.39 -10.05 -6.55
CA ASN A 30 -6.84 -10.91 -7.60
C ASN A 30 -5.61 -11.69 -7.11
N VAL A 31 -4.70 -11.04 -6.40
CA VAL A 31 -3.53 -11.69 -5.79
C VAL A 31 -3.98 -12.73 -4.75
N PHE A 32 -4.95 -12.40 -3.91
CA PHE A 32 -5.45 -13.31 -2.89
C PHE A 32 -6.11 -14.55 -3.52
N ARG A 33 -6.92 -14.37 -4.57
CA ARG A 33 -7.49 -15.48 -5.35
C ARG A 33 -6.42 -16.30 -6.06
N PHE A 34 -5.41 -15.65 -6.61
CA PHE A 34 -4.29 -16.34 -7.25
C PHE A 34 -3.57 -17.24 -6.24
N LEU A 35 -3.21 -16.71 -5.08
CA LEU A 35 -2.53 -17.46 -4.01
C LEU A 35 -3.36 -18.64 -3.48
N THR A 36 -4.68 -18.46 -3.37
CA THR A 36 -5.56 -19.48 -2.77
C THR A 36 -5.99 -20.57 -3.75
N MET A 37 -6.33 -20.20 -4.99
CA MET A 37 -7.00 -21.08 -5.94
C MET A 37 -6.13 -21.47 -7.13
N ASN A 38 -5.36 -20.52 -7.67
CA ASN A 38 -4.66 -20.71 -8.95
C ASN A 38 -3.19 -21.08 -8.80
N LEU A 39 -2.56 -20.79 -7.65
CA LEU A 39 -1.13 -21.06 -7.46
C LEU A 39 -0.78 -22.55 -7.65
N LYS A 40 -1.71 -23.46 -7.29
CA LYS A 40 -1.54 -24.91 -7.46
C LYS A 40 -1.22 -25.31 -8.89
N SER A 41 -1.81 -24.67 -9.91
CA SER A 41 -1.56 -25.01 -11.31
C SER A 41 -0.17 -24.61 -11.79
N TYR A 42 0.51 -23.69 -11.08
CA TYR A 42 1.85 -23.20 -11.41
C TYR A 42 2.95 -23.87 -10.58
N MET A 43 2.60 -24.78 -9.67
CA MET A 43 3.58 -25.53 -8.84
C MET A 43 4.44 -26.52 -9.63
N THR A 44 4.18 -26.68 -10.93
CA THR A 44 5.02 -27.42 -11.88
C THR A 44 6.30 -26.66 -12.24
N ILE A 45 6.34 -25.34 -12.00
CA ILE A 45 7.51 -24.50 -12.25
C ILE A 45 8.44 -24.55 -11.03
N PRO A 46 9.71 -24.98 -11.17
CA PRO A 46 10.64 -25.14 -10.04
C PRO A 46 10.82 -23.89 -9.19
N ALA A 47 10.88 -22.72 -9.82
CA ALA A 47 10.98 -21.44 -9.13
C ALA A 47 9.76 -21.16 -8.23
N VAL A 48 8.55 -21.44 -8.72
CA VAL A 48 7.30 -21.26 -7.95
C VAL A 48 7.21 -22.26 -6.80
N GLN A 49 7.71 -23.49 -7.03
CA GLN A 49 7.73 -24.55 -6.03
C GLN A 49 8.61 -24.18 -4.82
N ALA A 50 9.72 -23.47 -5.04
CA ALA A 50 10.57 -22.95 -3.97
C ALA A 50 9.84 -21.93 -3.06
N PHE A 51 8.87 -21.19 -3.60
CA PHE A 51 8.05 -20.23 -2.84
C PHE A 51 6.86 -20.85 -2.13
N LYS A 52 6.55 -22.13 -2.37
CA LYS A 52 5.42 -22.84 -1.77
C LYS A 52 5.26 -22.66 -0.25
N PRO A 53 6.29 -22.87 0.60
CA PRO A 53 6.12 -22.75 2.05
C PRO A 53 5.77 -21.32 2.49
N TYR A 54 6.21 -20.31 1.76
CA TYR A 54 5.87 -18.92 2.03
C TYR A 54 4.45 -18.60 1.57
N ALA A 55 4.10 -19.06 0.37
CA ALA A 55 2.76 -18.87 -0.18
C ALA A 55 1.69 -19.57 0.68
N ASP A 56 1.96 -20.76 1.21
CA ASP A 56 1.05 -21.48 2.08
C ASP A 56 0.84 -20.76 3.42
N LYS A 57 1.91 -20.19 4.01
CA LYS A 57 1.82 -19.36 5.23
C LYS A 57 1.04 -18.08 5.00
N LEU A 58 1.32 -17.38 3.89
CA LEU A 58 0.59 -16.18 3.49
C LEU A 58 -0.88 -16.50 3.25
N ARG A 59 -1.16 -17.59 2.54
CA ARG A 59 -2.52 -18.06 2.31
C ARG A 59 -3.26 -18.30 3.62
N TYR A 60 -2.66 -19.05 4.54
CA TYR A 60 -3.27 -19.37 5.83
C TYR A 60 -3.54 -18.11 6.66
N GLY A 61 -2.57 -17.20 6.77
CA GLY A 61 -2.75 -15.94 7.49
C GLY A 61 -3.84 -15.06 6.87
N LEU A 62 -3.85 -14.95 5.54
CA LEU A 62 -4.88 -14.18 4.82
C LEU A 62 -6.27 -14.81 4.98
N GLU A 63 -6.40 -16.14 4.89
CA GLU A 63 -7.68 -16.83 5.08
C GLU A 63 -8.19 -16.72 6.53
N GLN A 64 -7.29 -16.70 7.51
CA GLN A 64 -7.66 -16.53 8.92
C GLN A 64 -8.21 -15.12 9.21
N VAL A 65 -7.62 -14.08 8.62
CA VAL A 65 -8.00 -12.69 8.86
C VAL A 65 -9.16 -12.23 7.98
N LEU A 66 -9.19 -12.67 6.72
CA LEU A 66 -10.12 -12.17 5.69
C LEU A 66 -11.19 -13.19 5.29
N GLY A 67 -11.12 -14.41 5.82
CA GLY A 67 -11.98 -15.52 5.41
C GLY A 67 -11.57 -16.10 4.05
N LYS A 68 -12.44 -16.93 3.47
CA LYS A 68 -12.15 -17.59 2.19
C LYS A 68 -12.08 -16.57 1.05
N ALA A 69 -11.05 -16.68 0.20
CA ALA A 69 -10.88 -15.81 -0.98
C ALA A 69 -12.05 -15.85 -1.98
N SER A 70 -12.81 -16.96 -2.02
CA SER A 70 -14.02 -17.08 -2.84
C SER A 70 -15.17 -16.20 -2.36
N SER A 71 -15.30 -16.03 -1.04
CA SER A 71 -16.34 -15.19 -0.42
C SER A 71 -15.92 -13.74 -0.27
N PHE A 72 -14.63 -13.43 -0.43
CA PHE A 72 -14.13 -12.07 -0.29
C PHE A 72 -14.70 -11.16 -1.40
N LYS A 73 -15.50 -10.18 -0.97
CA LYS A 73 -16.05 -9.10 -1.80
C LYS A 73 -15.84 -7.80 -1.05
N PHE A 74 -15.14 -6.84 -1.67
CA PHE A 74 -15.07 -5.49 -1.13
C PHE A 74 -16.33 -4.71 -1.52
N ASN A 75 -16.73 -3.80 -0.64
CA ASN A 75 -17.80 -2.84 -0.86
C ASN A 75 -17.25 -1.41 -0.73
N VAL A 76 -18.11 -0.41 -0.89
CA VAL A 76 -17.72 1.00 -0.80
C VAL A 76 -17.04 1.33 0.54
N SER A 77 -17.47 0.74 1.65
CA SER A 77 -16.83 0.95 2.96
C SER A 77 -15.38 0.50 3.00
N HIS A 78 -15.05 -0.62 2.35
CA HIS A 78 -13.65 -1.08 2.23
C HIS A 78 -12.82 -0.11 1.39
N VAL A 79 -13.40 0.41 0.29
CA VAL A 79 -12.74 1.42 -0.56
C VAL A 79 -12.42 2.66 0.25
N LEU A 80 -13.37 3.16 1.04
CA LEU A 80 -13.16 4.31 1.92
C LEU A 80 -12.08 4.05 2.98
N MET A 81 -12.10 2.89 3.63
CA MET A 81 -11.04 2.52 4.60
C MET A 81 -9.67 2.45 3.94
N MET A 82 -9.57 1.87 2.74
CA MET A 82 -8.30 1.82 2.01
C MET A 82 -7.82 3.22 1.62
N ALA A 83 -8.74 4.14 1.33
CA ALA A 83 -8.44 5.55 1.08
C ALA A 83 -7.80 6.20 2.31
N VAL A 84 -8.35 5.96 3.50
CA VAL A 84 -7.78 6.42 4.77
C VAL A 84 -6.37 5.84 4.99
N VAL A 85 -6.17 4.54 4.76
CA VAL A 85 -4.86 3.91 4.89
C VAL A 85 -3.82 4.56 3.96
N ILE A 86 -4.19 4.81 2.69
CA ILE A 86 -3.30 5.48 1.73
C ILE A 86 -2.93 6.89 2.21
N VAL A 87 -3.90 7.64 2.72
CA VAL A 87 -3.65 8.99 3.26
C VAL A 87 -2.71 8.94 4.47
N LEU A 88 -2.89 7.99 5.38
CA LEU A 88 -2.00 7.82 6.54
C LEU A 88 -0.56 7.50 6.11
N ILE A 89 -0.39 6.62 5.11
CA ILE A 89 0.93 6.31 4.54
C ILE A 89 1.55 7.57 3.91
N ALA A 90 0.77 8.34 3.15
CA ALA A 90 1.24 9.57 2.52
C ALA A 90 1.66 10.62 3.56
N ILE A 91 0.90 10.77 4.66
CA ILE A 91 1.25 11.65 5.77
C ILE A 91 2.55 11.19 6.43
N TYR A 92 2.69 9.88 6.69
CA TYR A 92 3.92 9.33 7.26
C TYR A 92 5.14 9.61 6.38
N ASP A 93 5.06 9.37 5.06
CA ASP A 93 6.15 9.67 4.12
C ASP A 93 6.47 11.17 4.09
N ALA A 94 5.45 12.03 4.12
CA ALA A 94 5.64 13.48 4.16
C ALA A 94 6.35 13.95 5.43
N ILE A 95 6.01 13.38 6.59
CA ILE A 95 6.70 13.65 7.87
C ILE A 95 8.15 13.19 7.79
N GLN A 96 8.40 11.97 7.31
CA GLN A 96 9.74 11.41 7.22
C GLN A 96 10.65 12.26 6.31
N ARG A 97 10.17 12.64 5.13
CA ARG A 97 10.89 13.52 4.20
C ARG A 97 11.18 14.88 4.82
N ASN A 98 10.21 15.47 5.52
CA ASN A 98 10.40 16.78 6.16
C ASN A 98 11.48 16.71 7.26
N ASN A 99 11.49 15.65 8.07
CA ASN A 99 12.52 15.45 9.10
C ASN A 99 13.92 15.31 8.47
N GLN A 100 14.05 14.53 7.39
CA GLN A 100 15.32 14.39 6.67
C GLN A 100 15.82 15.73 6.10
N LEU A 101 14.92 16.53 5.51
CA LEU A 101 15.27 17.85 4.98
C LEU A 101 15.72 18.81 6.09
N GLN A 102 15.06 18.78 7.25
CA GLN A 102 15.48 19.58 8.41
C GLN A 102 16.87 19.19 8.92
N GLU A 103 17.14 17.89 9.04
CA GLU A 103 18.47 17.41 9.44
C GLU A 103 19.57 17.81 8.46
N GLN A 104 19.30 17.76 7.16
CA GLN A 104 20.24 18.21 6.13
C GLN A 104 20.51 19.72 6.24
N GLN A 105 19.48 20.54 6.43
CA GLN A 105 19.65 21.98 6.62
C GLN A 105 20.43 22.31 7.90
N LEU A 106 20.19 21.58 8.98
CA LEU A 106 20.94 21.72 10.23
C LEU A 106 22.43 21.40 10.04
N LYS A 107 22.74 20.29 9.36
CA LYS A 107 24.12 19.89 9.04
C LYS A 107 24.83 20.93 8.15
N LEU A 108 24.15 21.46 7.14
CA LEU A 108 24.69 22.51 6.26
C LEU A 108 24.96 23.82 7.03
N ARG A 109 24.04 24.23 7.91
CA ARG A 109 24.23 25.41 8.78
C ARG A 109 25.39 25.24 9.77
N GLN A 110 25.53 24.06 10.37
CA GLN A 110 26.66 23.77 11.27
C GLN A 110 28.00 23.78 10.53
N LYS A 111 28.04 23.25 9.30
CA LYS A 111 29.24 23.28 8.46
C LYS A 111 29.61 24.72 8.06
N SER A 112 28.62 25.54 7.69
CA SER A 112 28.81 26.96 7.36
C SER A 112 29.26 27.82 8.55
N LYS A 113 28.91 27.46 9.79
CA LYS A 113 29.37 28.17 10.99
C LYS A 113 30.79 27.81 11.44
N ARG A 114 31.36 26.73 10.91
CA ARG A 114 32.72 26.24 11.24
C ARG A 114 33.77 26.65 10.20
N ALA A 115 33.34 27.19 9.06
CA ALA A 115 34.19 27.81 8.04
C ALA A 115 34.25 29.31 8.31
#